data_AF-X1IL36-F1
#
_entry.id   AF-X1IL36-F1
#
_cell.length_a   1.000
_cell.length_b   1.000
_cell.length_c   1.000
_cell.angle_alpha   90.00
_cell.angle_beta   90.00
_cell.angle_gamma   90.00
#
_symmetry.space_group_name_H-M   'P 1'
#
loop_
_entity.id
_entity.type
_entity.pdbx_description
1 polymer ?
#
loop_
_entity_poly.entity_id
_entity_poly.type
_entity_poly.pdbx_seq_one_letter_code
_entity_poly.pdbx_strand_id
1 'polypeptide(L)'
;MLENYNLNSTKLLTQKDIILKTSIFLIGFLLILVQNWINPILILYPIVSFSFSLFFQIIESNKKITEIEDSIISYNPFGGGGGNSNILTIFSYLQMLLIFTAGLDSLFHPQLVDNFFLFFLIPLVFLYGFEFFLLL
;
A
#
# COMPACT_ATOMS: atom_id res chain seq x y z
N MET A 1 -2.00 -44.46 0.28
CA MET A 1 -2.14 -43.21 -0.49
C MET A 1 -1.53 -42.11 0.36
N LEU A 2 -0.25 -41.77 0.12
CA LEU A 2 0.33 -40.57 0.71
C LEU A 2 -0.11 -39.40 -0.16
N GLU A 3 -1.01 -38.56 0.36
CA GLU A 3 -1.16 -37.20 -0.17
C GLU A 3 0.18 -36.51 0.03
N ASN A 4 0.94 -36.35 -1.07
CA ASN A 4 2.08 -35.44 -1.07
C ASN A 4 1.53 -34.03 -0.86
N TYR A 5 1.55 -33.58 0.39
CA TYR A 5 1.49 -32.17 0.77
C TYR A 5 2.73 -31.47 0.19
N ASN A 6 2.76 -31.28 -1.13
CA ASN A 6 3.53 -30.20 -1.72
C ASN A 6 2.87 -28.92 -1.22
N LEU A 7 3.24 -28.48 -0.02
CA LEU A 7 3.00 -27.13 0.46
C LEU A 7 3.48 -26.20 -0.66
N ASN A 8 2.51 -25.64 -1.38
CA ASN A 8 2.72 -24.85 -2.58
C ASN A 8 3.59 -23.65 -2.18
N SER A 9 4.91 -23.75 -2.39
CA SER A 9 5.92 -22.83 -1.84
C SER A 9 5.67 -21.39 -2.27
N THR A 10 5.09 -21.22 -3.46
CA THR A 10 4.58 -19.96 -4.01
C THR A 10 3.50 -19.32 -3.13
N LYS A 11 2.53 -20.10 -2.64
CA LYS A 11 1.46 -19.66 -1.74
C LYS A 11 2.03 -19.17 -0.41
N LEU A 12 3.00 -19.90 0.13
CA LEU A 12 3.67 -19.57 1.40
C LEU A 12 4.48 -18.26 1.26
N LEU A 13 5.18 -18.08 0.13
CA LEU A 13 5.93 -16.86 -0.18
C LEU A 13 5.01 -15.65 -0.35
N THR A 14 3.88 -15.77 -1.06
CA THR A 14 2.91 -14.68 -1.21
C THR A 14 2.26 -14.28 0.11
N GLN A 15 1.91 -15.25 0.97
CA GLN A 15 1.34 -14.95 2.28
C GLN A 15 2.34 -14.22 3.17
N LYS A 16 3.61 -14.64 3.16
CA LYS A 16 4.68 -13.97 3.91
C LYS A 16 4.88 -12.53 3.45
N ASP A 17 4.86 -12.27 2.13
CA ASP A 17 5.01 -10.91 1.59
C ASP A 17 3.85 -9.99 2.00
N ILE A 18 2.60 -10.47 1.90
CA ILE A 18 1.41 -9.74 2.36
C ILE A 18 1.52 -9.40 3.86
N ILE A 19 1.89 -10.39 4.69
CA ILE A 19 2.05 -10.20 6.14
C ILE A 19 3.14 -9.17 6.43
N LEU A 20 4.28 -9.25 5.74
CA LEU A 20 5.39 -8.33 5.94
C LEU A 20 5.00 -6.90 5.58
N LYS A 21 4.42 -6.70 4.39
CA LYS A 21 3.95 -5.38 3.93
C LYS A 21 2.91 -4.80 4.88
N THR A 22 1.93 -5.61 5.29
CA THR A 22 0.89 -5.20 6.24
C THR A 22 1.48 -4.83 7.60
N SER A 23 2.46 -5.60 8.08
CA SER A 23 3.13 -5.31 9.37
C SER A 23 3.89 -3.98 9.31
N ILE A 24 4.65 -3.74 8.23
CA ILE A 24 5.37 -2.47 8.04
C ILE A 24 4.39 -1.30 7.97
N PHE A 25 3.30 -1.45 7.21
CA PHE A 25 2.25 -0.43 7.11
C PHE A 25 1.65 -0.12 8.48
N LEU A 26 1.26 -1.14 9.24
CA LEU A 26 0.67 -0.97 10.57
C LEU A 26 1.63 -0.30 11.56
N ILE A 27 2.92 -0.65 11.54
CA ILE A 27 3.92 0.00 12.39
C ILE A 27 4.01 1.49 12.05
N GLY A 28 4.13 1.85 10.77
CA GLY A 28 4.16 3.24 10.33
C GLY A 28 2.89 4.01 10.69
N PHE A 29 1.73 3.39 10.50
CA PHE A 29 0.43 3.94 10.87
C PHE A 29 0.33 4.23 12.38
N LEU A 30 0.77 3.29 13.24
CA LEU A 30 0.78 3.51 14.69
C LEU A 30 1.71 4.66 15.10
N LEU A 31 2.87 4.80 14.45
CA LEU A 31 3.78 5.92 14.71
C LEU A 31 3.14 7.27 14.40
N ILE A 32 2.35 7.37 13.33
CA ILE A 32 1.60 8.59 12.99
C ILE A 32 0.52 8.87 14.02
N LEU A 33 -0.23 7.85 14.46
CA LEU A 33 -1.29 8.04 15.45
C LEU A 33 -0.77 8.57 16.80
N VAL A 34 0.41 8.13 17.23
CA VAL A 34 1.04 8.58 18.49
C VAL A 34 1.39 10.07 18.46
N GLN A 35 1.59 10.67 17.28
CA GLN A 35 1.88 12.10 17.14
C GLN A 35 0.69 13.00 17.47
N ASN A 36 -0.52 12.45 17.64
CA ASN A 36 -1.75 13.18 17.99
C ASN A 36 -2.00 14.41 17.09
N TRP A 37 -1.77 14.23 15.78
CA TRP A 37 -1.79 15.35 14.85
C TRP A 37 -3.20 15.84 14.52
N ILE A 38 -3.31 17.14 14.21
CA ILE A 38 -4.58 17.89 14.12
C ILE A 38 -5.47 17.44 12.95
N ASN A 39 -4.91 16.90 11.87
CA ASN A 39 -5.68 16.54 10.68
C ASN A 39 -5.66 15.03 10.37
N PRO A 40 -6.51 14.22 11.02
CA PRO A 40 -6.56 12.78 10.81
C PRO A 40 -7.00 12.38 9.40
N ILE A 41 -7.63 13.30 8.64
CA ILE A 41 -8.12 13.04 7.28
C ILE A 41 -6.94 12.73 6.33
N LEU A 42 -5.77 13.32 6.56
CA LEU A 42 -4.59 13.08 5.72
C LEU A 42 -4.12 11.62 5.75
N ILE A 43 -4.46 10.88 6.81
CA ILE A 43 -4.11 9.46 6.94
C ILE A 43 -4.94 8.59 5.97
N LEU A 44 -6.08 9.10 5.46
CA LEU A 44 -6.88 8.35 4.49
C LEU A 44 -6.14 8.09 3.18
N TYR A 45 -5.23 8.99 2.77
CA TYR A 45 -4.45 8.83 1.54
C TYR A 45 -3.66 7.51 1.54
N PRO A 46 -2.71 7.26 2.46
CA PRO A 46 -1.96 6.00 2.49
C PRO A 46 -2.85 4.79 2.79
N ILE A 47 -3.94 4.93 3.56
CA ILE A 47 -4.88 3.83 3.82
C ILE A 47 -5.55 3.36 2.53
N VAL A 48 -6.06 4.28 1.72
CA VAL A 48 -6.76 3.94 0.48
C VAL A 48 -5.79 3.28 -0.50
N SER A 49 -4.61 3.87 -0.70
CA SER A 49 -3.57 3.33 -1.59
C SER A 49 -3.12 1.93 -1.16
N PHE A 50 -2.88 1.73 0.14
CA PHE A 50 -2.51 0.42 0.68
C PHE A 50 -3.65 -0.60 0.55
N SER A 51 -4.91 -0.18 0.73
CA SER A 51 -6.08 -1.05 0.56
C SER A 51 -6.21 -1.54 -0.89
N PHE A 52 -6.01 -0.65 -1.87
CA PHE A 52 -5.96 -1.04 -3.28
C PHE A 52 -4.77 -1.94 -3.59
N SER A 53 -3.61 -1.69 -2.97
CA SER A 53 -2.46 -2.59 -3.11
C SER A 53 -2.79 -4.01 -2.65
N LEU A 54 -3.39 -4.17 -1.47
CA LEU A 54 -3.79 -5.47 -0.95
C LEU A 54 -4.83 -6.14 -1.86
N PHE A 55 -5.79 -5.37 -2.36
CA PHE A 55 -6.79 -5.88 -3.31
C PHE A 55 -6.13 -6.47 -4.57
N PHE A 56 -5.23 -5.72 -5.22
CA PHE A 56 -4.51 -6.23 -6.41
C PHE A 56 -3.60 -7.41 -6.07
N GLN A 57 -2.97 -7.40 -4.88
CA GLN A 57 -2.11 -8.49 -4.45
C GLN A 57 -2.89 -9.79 -4.22
N ILE A 58 -4.07 -9.71 -3.60
CA ILE A 58 -4.95 -10.86 -3.37
C ILE A 58 -5.44 -11.43 -4.69
N ILE A 59 -5.84 -10.57 -5.64
CA ILE A 59 -6.25 -11.00 -6.98
C ILE A 59 -5.10 -11.72 -7.68
N GLU A 60 -3.90 -11.15 -7.68
CA GLU A 60 -2.71 -11.75 -8.28
C GLU A 60 -2.37 -13.10 -7.64
N SER A 61 -2.43 -13.19 -6.32
CA SER A 61 -2.21 -14.45 -5.59
C SER A 61 -3.24 -15.51 -5.95
N ASN A 62 -4.52 -15.15 -6.06
CA ASN A 62 -5.58 -16.09 -6.46
C ASN A 62 -5.47 -16.51 -7.93
N LYS A 63 -5.03 -15.61 -8.81
CA LYS A 63 -4.75 -15.92 -10.22
C LYS A 63 -3.65 -16.96 -10.36
N LYS A 64 -2.53 -16.79 -9.66
CA LYS A 64 -1.41 -17.76 -9.66
C LYS A 64 -1.81 -19.15 -9.15
N ILE A 65 -2.86 -19.23 -8.32
CA ILE A 65 -3.38 -20.50 -7.81
C ILE A 65 -4.29 -21.19 -8.85
N THR A 66 -5.01 -20.42 -9.67
CA THR A 66 -6.02 -20.92 -10.61
C THR A 66 -5.49 -21.20 -12.01
N GLU A 67 -4.41 -20.54 -12.46
CA GLU A 67 -3.76 -20.82 -13.75
C GLU A 67 -3.01 -22.17 -13.79
N ILE A 68 -2.93 -22.90 -12.67
CA ILE A 68 -2.28 -24.21 -12.58
C ILE A 68 -3.19 -25.34 -13.12
N GLU A 69 -4.47 -25.09 -13.40
CA GLU A 69 -5.40 -26.07 -13.98
C GLU A 69 -6.03 -25.56 -15.30
N ASP A 70 -5.43 -25.92 -16.43
CA ASP A 70 -6.02 -25.99 -17.78
C ASP A 70 -7.01 -24.89 -18.20
N SER A 71 -6.58 -23.62 -18.26
CA SER A 71 -7.35 -22.58 -18.97
C SER A 71 -6.57 -21.97 -20.14
N ILE A 72 -7.10 -22.16 -21.35
CA ILE A 72 -6.55 -21.66 -22.64
C ILE A 72 -6.72 -20.14 -22.77
N ILE A 73 -7.50 -19.50 -21.88
CA ILE A 73 -7.79 -18.06 -21.92
C ILE A 73 -7.68 -17.48 -20.51
N SER A 74 -6.53 -16.86 -20.20
CA SER A 74 -6.34 -15.99 -19.04
C SER A 74 -6.92 -14.61 -19.36
N TYR A 75 -8.19 -14.38 -19.04
CA TYR A 75 -8.80 -13.05 -19.14
C TYR A 75 -8.30 -12.19 -17.97
N ASN A 76 -7.62 -11.08 -18.27
CA ASN A 76 -7.10 -10.15 -17.27
C ASN A 76 -7.76 -8.77 -17.40
N PRO A 77 -8.93 -8.54 -16.77
CA PRO A 77 -9.61 -7.26 -16.84
C PRO A 77 -8.85 -6.11 -16.14
N PHE A 78 -7.80 -6.40 -15.36
CA PHE A 78 -7.11 -5.43 -14.50
C PHE A 78 -5.60 -5.28 -14.76
N GLY A 79 -5.04 -5.86 -15.82
CA GLY A 79 -3.61 -5.75 -16.13
C GLY A 79 -2.69 -6.42 -15.08
N GLY A 80 -1.41 -6.08 -15.05
CA GLY A 80 -0.40 -6.73 -14.19
C GLY A 80 -0.59 -6.49 -12.69
N GLY A 81 -1.55 -7.16 -12.06
CA GLY A 81 -1.95 -6.97 -10.65
C GLY A 81 -0.78 -7.01 -9.65
N GLY A 82 0.22 -7.86 -9.87
CA GLY A 82 1.45 -7.88 -9.06
C GLY A 82 2.28 -6.59 -9.16
N GLY A 83 2.39 -6.00 -10.35
CA GLY A 83 3.07 -4.72 -10.58
C GLY A 83 2.30 -3.56 -9.95
N ASN A 84 0.99 -3.53 -10.18
CA ASN A 84 0.08 -2.52 -9.64
C ASN A 84 0.09 -2.51 -8.10
N SER A 85 0.05 -3.68 -7.47
CA SER A 85 0.19 -3.82 -6.01
C SER A 85 1.51 -3.25 -5.51
N ASN A 86 2.63 -3.56 -6.15
CA ASN A 86 3.93 -3.06 -5.71
C ASN A 86 4.03 -1.53 -5.83
N ILE A 87 3.54 -0.96 -6.94
CA ILE A 87 3.50 0.50 -7.14
C ILE A 87 2.70 1.14 -6.01
N LEU A 88 1.44 0.73 -5.81
CA LEU A 88 0.58 1.28 -4.76
C LEU A 88 1.16 1.08 -3.35
N THR A 89 1.85 -0.03 -3.08
CA THR A 89 2.55 -0.25 -1.80
C THR A 89 3.62 0.81 -1.59
N ILE A 90 4.48 1.03 -2.59
CA ILE A 90 5.57 2.01 -2.50
C ILE A 90 5.02 3.41 -2.27
N PHE A 91 4.00 3.81 -3.03
CA PHE A 91 3.38 5.13 -2.87
C PHE A 91 2.67 5.27 -1.51
N SER A 92 1.99 4.24 -1.02
CA SER A 92 1.39 4.26 0.32
C SER A 92 2.44 4.48 1.41
N TYR A 93 3.62 3.86 1.31
CA TYR A 93 4.72 4.08 2.26
C TYR A 93 5.32 5.47 2.15
N LEU A 94 5.46 6.00 0.94
CA LEU A 94 5.96 7.35 0.72
C LEU A 94 4.98 8.40 1.27
N GLN A 95 3.68 8.19 1.07
CA GLN A 95 2.62 9.02 1.66
C GLN A 95 2.63 8.94 3.19
N MET A 96 2.78 7.75 3.78
CA MET A 96 2.95 7.62 5.23
C MET A 96 4.18 8.38 5.72
N LEU A 97 5.32 8.27 5.03
CA LEU A 97 6.54 8.96 5.41
C LEU A 97 6.35 10.48 5.39
N LEU A 98 5.70 11.02 4.37
CA LEU A 98 5.38 12.45 4.29
C LEU A 98 4.46 12.90 5.44
N ILE A 99 3.41 12.14 5.73
CA ILE A 99 2.49 12.45 6.82
C ILE A 99 3.22 12.38 8.17
N PHE A 100 4.08 11.38 8.35
CA PHE A 100 4.91 11.25 9.54
C PHE A 100 5.85 12.45 9.71
N THR A 101 6.50 12.90 8.64
CA THR A 101 7.37 14.10 8.70
C THR A 101 6.56 15.37 9.00
N ALA A 102 5.41 15.54 8.37
CA ALA A 102 4.54 16.69 8.60
C ALA A 102 4.01 16.72 10.05
N GLY A 103 3.68 15.54 10.60
CA GLY A 103 3.27 15.42 11.99
C GLY A 103 4.42 15.70 12.97
N LEU A 104 5.66 15.28 12.69
CA LEU A 104 6.83 15.69 13.48
C LEU A 104 7.05 17.21 13.43
N ASP A 105 6.99 17.81 12.25
CA ASP A 105 7.16 19.26 12.09
C ASP A 105 6.07 20.03 12.83
N SER A 106 4.85 19.50 12.90
CA SER A 106 3.78 20.12 13.68
C SER A 106 4.05 20.15 15.18
N LEU A 107 4.74 19.14 15.71
CA LEU A 107 5.04 19.01 17.13
C LEU A 107 6.20 19.90 17.54
N PHE A 108 7.24 19.98 16.71
CA PHE A 108 8.47 20.72 17.02
C PHE A 108 8.48 22.15 16.48
N HIS A 109 7.81 22.39 15.34
CA HIS A 109 7.82 23.64 14.59
C HIS A 109 6.43 23.97 14.04
N PRO A 110 5.41 24.19 14.90
CA PRO A 110 4.02 24.38 14.47
C PRO A 110 3.85 25.51 13.44
N GLN A 111 4.66 26.58 13.54
CA GLN A 111 4.66 27.67 12.57
C GLN A 111 4.95 27.23 11.12
N LEU A 112 5.64 26.11 10.89
CA LEU A 112 5.87 25.59 9.54
C LEU A 112 4.57 25.02 8.97
N VAL A 113 3.83 24.26 9.76
CA VAL A 113 2.56 23.68 9.33
C VAL A 113 1.50 24.77 9.15
N ASP A 114 1.44 25.73 10.07
CA ASP A 114 0.44 26.79 10.03
C ASP A 114 0.61 27.72 8.81
N ASN A 115 1.86 28.09 8.50
CA ASN A 115 2.14 29.04 7.40
C ASN A 115 2.36 28.35 6.05
N PHE A 116 2.78 27.07 6.05
CA PHE A 116 3.20 26.35 4.85
C PHE A 116 2.45 25.03 4.66
N PHE A 117 1.23 24.88 5.19
CA PHE A 117 0.41 23.67 5.05
C PHE A 117 0.34 23.15 3.61
N LEU A 118 0.22 24.04 2.63
CA LEU A 118 0.18 23.69 1.20
C LEU A 118 1.45 22.98 0.72
N PHE A 119 2.62 23.28 1.30
CA PHE A 119 3.88 22.60 0.95
C PHE A 119 3.88 21.13 1.39
N PHE A 120 3.12 20.76 2.42
CA PHE A 120 2.92 19.37 2.83
C PHE A 120 1.80 18.70 2.03
N LEU A 121 0.73 19.45 1.72
CA LEU A 121 -0.44 18.93 1.01
C LEU A 121 -0.15 18.64 -0.48
N ILE A 122 0.55 19.53 -1.18
CA ILE A 122 0.78 19.40 -2.63
C ILE A 122 1.52 18.09 -2.97
N PRO A 123 2.66 17.75 -2.32
CA PRO A 123 3.33 16.48 -2.58
C PRO A 123 2.45 15.28 -2.24
N LEU A 124 1.68 15.35 -1.15
CA LEU A 124 0.79 14.25 -0.76
C LEU A 124 -0.30 13.99 -1.80
N VAL A 125 -0.99 15.03 -2.23
CA VAL A 125 -2.05 14.94 -3.26
C VAL A 125 -1.46 14.56 -4.61
N PHE A 126 -0.28 15.07 -4.96
CA PHE A 126 0.44 14.68 -6.17
C PHE A 126 0.75 13.18 -6.16
N LEU A 127 1.36 12.66 -5.09
CA LEU A 127 1.69 11.24 -4.99
C LEU A 127 0.45 10.36 -5.06
N TYR A 128 -0.64 10.78 -4.40
CA TYR A 128 -1.91 10.07 -4.47
C TYR A 128 -2.53 10.10 -5.86
N GLY A 129 -2.54 11.23 -6.56
CA GLY A 129 -3.05 11.25 -7.94
C GLY A 129 -2.15 10.46 -8.90
N PHE A 130 -0.84 10.59 -8.74
CA PHE A 130 0.14 10.02 -9.64
C PHE A 130 0.21 8.49 -9.54
N GLU A 131 0.03 7.90 -8.35
CA GLU A 131 0.03 6.44 -8.24
C GLU A 131 -1.10 5.79 -9.04
N PHE A 132 -2.32 6.37 -9.04
CA PHE A 132 -3.44 5.85 -9.83
C PHE A 132 -3.27 6.14 -11.32
N PHE A 133 -2.62 7.25 -11.68
CA PHE A 133 -2.25 7.52 -13.06
C PHE A 133 -1.31 6.44 -13.62
N LEU A 134 -0.38 5.92 -12.81
CA LEU A 134 0.52 4.84 -13.23
C LEU A 134 -0.16 3.48 -13.44
N LEU A 135 -1.42 3.33 -13.03
CA LEU A 135 -2.20 2.11 -13.22
C LEU A 135 -2.98 2.07 -14.54
N LEU A 136 -3.06 3.20 -15.26
CA LEU A 136 -3.70 3.35 -16.57
C LEU A 136 -2.76 2.93 -17.70
#